data_AF-A0A851BZJ1-F1
#
_entry.id   AF-A0A851BZJ1-F1
#
_cell.length_a   1.000
_cell.length_b   1.000
_cell.length_c   1.000
_cell.angle_alpha   90.00
_cell.angle_beta   90.00
_cell.angle_gamma   90.00
#
_symmetry.space_group_name_H-M   'P 1'
#
loop_
_entity.id
_entity.type
_entity.pdbx_description
1 polymer ?
#
loop_
_entity_poly.entity_id
_entity_poly.type
_entity_poly.pdbx_seq_one_letter_code
_entity_poly.pdbx_strand_id
1 'polypeptide(L)'
;MALSDSVTTCLSQPVHYVICQLGFEKKDTYDINNILSGNGEVCWQAVTEHVCYLESDQSVDYIKSIRSLGPICESVNLHFKSMTKEQFIIQYASWFHWTNCTEIFLEVFEVLQYTQTTEVALGLMKLTSCLERALGDVYLLKGNDCPFLLRDLLASEQLAVVFGQAVMNVLRIFIGSPYGLNLRNVLWHGFASPQEIPAKYCAMLLFLTAGLGQLLQTYLLQTKCILVHRPYVIFISLEELVVFPGKYLNISKFFILYLLLFHCPKVLYADSVILLLPQLEVGLRLLFTTTNKCPNRLLTAEVKFLSKVSYDLEFLWDFLNHQEGPRIRDRLSHGEISLEAFPRELANQIVAFAITLLCRFSDENMFSLKEHMVIKPLMNCASCYQSRFHPISRLKKQV
;
A
#
# COMPACT_ATOMS: atom_id res chain seq x y z
N MET A 1 -3.86 -17.72 29.71
CA MET A 1 -2.69 -16.97 29.20
C MET A 1 -2.29 -17.63 27.90
N ALA A 2 -2.75 -17.09 26.76
CA ALA A 2 -2.28 -17.56 25.47
C ALA A 2 -0.81 -17.15 25.35
N LEU A 3 0.07 -18.11 25.08
CA LEU A 3 1.45 -17.85 24.71
C LEU A 3 1.41 -16.88 23.54
N SER A 4 2.07 -15.73 23.66
CA SER A 4 2.28 -14.84 22.52
C SER A 4 3.18 -15.60 21.56
N ASP A 5 2.60 -16.25 20.56
CA ASP A 5 3.35 -16.80 19.44
C ASP A 5 4.23 -15.68 18.91
N SER A 6 5.55 -15.91 18.88
CA SER A 6 6.50 -14.92 18.37
C SER A 6 6.08 -14.58 16.94
N VAL A 7 5.71 -13.32 16.69
CA VAL A 7 5.38 -12.85 15.34
C VAL A 7 6.59 -13.16 14.45
N THR A 8 6.38 -14.03 13.46
CA THR A 8 7.40 -14.40 12.50
C THR A 8 7.55 -13.24 11.52
N THR A 9 8.60 -12.44 11.70
CA THR A 9 8.86 -11.25 10.87
C THR A 9 9.45 -11.65 9.51
N CYS A 10 8.97 -11.00 8.44
CA CYS A 10 9.61 -11.05 7.12
C CYS A 10 10.50 -9.82 6.85
N LEU A 11 10.74 -8.99 7.88
CA LEU A 11 11.70 -7.89 7.85
C LEU A 11 13.08 -8.41 8.24
N SER A 12 14.12 -7.94 7.55
CA SER A 12 15.48 -8.14 8.06
C SER A 12 15.66 -7.39 9.38
N GLN A 13 16.54 -7.88 10.26
CA GLN A 13 16.77 -7.26 11.57
C GLN A 13 17.03 -5.74 11.50
N PRO A 14 17.86 -5.20 10.57
CA PRO A 14 18.02 -3.76 10.43
C PRO A 14 16.74 -3.03 10.05
N VAL A 15 15.96 -3.56 9.11
CA VAL A 15 14.69 -2.95 8.66
C VAL A 15 13.65 -2.99 9.77
N HIS A 16 13.55 -4.12 10.48
CA HIS A 16 12.68 -4.25 11.64
C HIS A 16 13.02 -3.22 12.72
N TYR A 17 14.30 -3.04 13.05
CA TYR A 17 14.72 -2.02 14.01
C TYR A 17 14.35 -0.60 13.55
N VAL A 18 14.62 -0.27 12.28
CA VAL A 18 14.32 1.04 11.69
C VAL A 18 12.83 1.38 11.76
N ILE A 19 11.95 0.42 11.46
CA ILE A 19 10.50 0.63 11.43
C ILE A 19 9.89 0.56 12.84
N CYS A 20 10.24 -0.47 13.62
CA CYS A 20 9.52 -0.77 14.85
C CYS A 20 10.07 -0.02 16.07
N GLN A 21 11.34 0.42 16.04
CA GLN A 21 12.03 0.88 17.25
C GLN A 21 12.71 2.24 17.09
N LEU A 22 13.45 2.48 16.01
CA LEU A 22 14.36 3.63 15.85
C LEU A 22 13.71 4.99 16.12
N GLY A 23 12.51 5.23 15.58
CA GLY A 23 11.79 6.49 15.80
C GLY A 23 11.29 6.66 17.25
N PHE A 24 11.13 5.57 17.99
CA PHE A 24 10.45 5.56 19.29
C PHE A 24 11.41 5.30 20.46
N GLU A 25 12.73 5.36 20.21
CA GLU A 25 13.75 5.28 21.25
C GLU A 25 13.64 6.44 22.24
N LYS A 26 13.35 7.64 21.73
CA LYS A 26 13.02 8.81 22.55
C LYS A 26 11.55 8.75 22.93
N LYS A 27 11.29 8.79 24.24
CA LYS A 27 9.93 8.80 24.79
C LYS A 27 9.39 10.22 25.03
N ASP A 28 10.17 11.23 24.68
CA ASP A 28 9.75 12.62 24.79
C ASP A 28 8.63 12.89 23.78
N THR A 29 7.59 13.59 24.22
CA THR A 29 6.53 14.11 23.35
C THR A 29 6.91 15.51 22.90
N TYR A 30 6.83 15.78 21.59
CA TYR A 30 6.99 17.12 21.04
C TYR A 30 5.71 17.92 21.24
N ASP A 31 5.77 19.20 21.60
CA ASP A 31 4.55 20.00 21.74
C ASP A 31 3.86 20.16 20.38
N ILE A 32 2.60 19.73 20.28
CA ILE A 32 1.81 19.82 19.05
C ILE A 32 1.67 21.27 18.57
N ASN A 33 1.66 22.24 19.50
CA ASN A 33 1.52 23.67 19.17
C ASN A 33 2.73 24.25 18.42
N ASN A 34 3.87 23.53 18.44
CA ASN A 34 5.05 23.92 17.69
C ASN A 34 5.01 23.43 16.23
N ILE A 35 4.26 22.35 15.95
CA ILE A 35 4.12 21.77 14.60
C ILE A 35 2.77 22.06 13.94
N LEU A 36 1.82 22.60 14.70
CA LEU A 36 0.47 22.94 14.26
C LEU A 36 0.10 24.33 14.77
N SER A 37 -0.27 25.23 13.88
CA SER A 37 -0.77 26.56 14.24
C SER A 37 -2.19 26.51 14.80
N GLY A 38 -2.63 27.59 15.45
CA GLY A 38 -3.98 27.67 16.03
C GLY A 38 -5.14 27.58 15.03
N ASN A 39 -4.88 27.81 13.73
CA ASN A 39 -5.84 27.63 12.62
C ASN A 39 -5.72 26.25 11.93
N GLY A 40 -4.91 25.34 12.45
CA GLY A 40 -4.77 23.98 11.92
C GLY A 40 -3.81 23.85 10.73
N GLU A 41 -2.92 24.82 10.52
CA GLU A 41 -1.88 24.76 9.48
C GLU A 41 -0.63 24.04 9.98
N VAL A 42 -0.07 23.20 9.12
CA VAL A 42 1.16 22.46 9.42
C VAL A 42 2.36 23.40 9.38
N CYS A 43 3.07 23.52 10.50
CA CYS A 43 4.32 24.25 10.56
C CYS A 43 5.45 23.41 9.95
N TRP A 44 5.60 23.50 8.62
CA TRP A 44 6.61 22.74 7.89
C TRP A 44 8.04 23.04 8.33
N GLN A 45 8.33 24.26 8.81
CA GLN A 45 9.65 24.58 9.35
C GLN A 45 9.97 23.68 10.55
N ALA A 46 9.08 23.60 11.55
CA ALA A 46 9.27 22.75 12.72
C ALA A 46 9.38 21.25 12.37
N VAL A 47 8.69 20.79 11.33
CA VAL A 47 8.82 19.39 10.86
C VAL A 47 10.14 19.15 10.14
N THR A 48 10.55 20.07 9.26
CA THR A 48 11.74 19.91 8.41
C THR A 48 13.06 20.14 9.15
N GLU A 49 13.05 20.86 10.28
CA GLU A 49 14.19 20.98 11.21
C GLU A 49 14.66 19.62 11.76
N HIS A 50 13.80 18.59 11.73
CA HIS A 50 14.14 17.24 12.15
C HIS A 50 14.76 16.39 11.03
N VAL A 51 14.86 16.91 9.81
CA VAL A 51 15.56 16.24 8.70
C VAL A 51 17.06 16.53 8.82
N CYS A 52 17.85 15.48 8.99
CA CYS A 52 19.30 15.55 9.06
C CYS A 52 19.91 15.23 7.69
N TYR A 53 21.04 15.87 7.38
CA TYR A 53 21.79 15.66 6.16
C TYR A 53 23.21 15.18 6.47
N LEU A 54 23.78 14.37 5.58
CA LEU A 54 25.16 13.93 5.67
C LEU A 54 26.10 15.09 5.29
N GLU A 55 27.17 15.25 6.07
CA GLU A 55 28.17 16.31 5.84
C GLU A 55 28.88 16.15 4.49
N SER A 56 29.02 14.92 3.99
CA SER A 56 29.77 14.59 2.79
C SER A 56 29.14 15.12 1.51
N ASP A 57 27.85 14.88 1.31
CA ASP A 57 27.17 15.09 0.03
C ASP A 57 25.80 15.77 0.17
N GLN A 58 25.45 16.25 1.37
CA GLN A 58 24.16 16.86 1.68
C GLN A 58 22.95 15.96 1.34
N SER A 59 23.17 14.64 1.22
CA SER A 59 22.08 13.68 1.11
C SER A 59 21.41 13.48 2.47
N VAL A 60 20.16 12.99 2.47
CA VAL A 60 19.40 12.79 3.71
C VAL A 60 20.05 11.68 4.56
N ASP A 61 20.39 12.01 5.81
CA ASP A 61 20.76 11.03 6.83
C ASP A 61 19.47 10.40 7.36
N TYR A 62 19.04 9.31 6.72
CA TYR A 62 17.78 8.65 7.03
C TYR A 62 17.69 8.17 8.48
N ILE A 63 18.79 7.64 9.05
CA ILE A 63 18.79 7.09 10.41
C ILE A 63 18.62 8.20 11.45
N LYS A 64 19.39 9.30 11.35
CA LYS A 64 19.21 10.43 12.27
C LYS A 64 17.85 11.09 12.09
N SER A 65 17.39 11.23 10.85
CA SER A 65 16.09 11.84 10.55
C SER A 65 14.92 11.03 11.11
N ILE A 66 14.92 9.69 10.95
CA ILE A 66 13.87 8.83 11.51
C ILE A 66 13.84 8.92 13.03
N ARG A 67 15.02 8.87 13.68
CA ARG A 67 15.13 9.04 15.14
C ARG A 67 14.63 10.40 15.62
N SER A 68 14.87 11.44 14.82
CA SER A 68 14.45 12.82 15.15
C SER A 68 12.96 13.06 14.93
N LEU A 69 12.37 12.51 13.86
CA LEU A 69 10.96 12.66 13.50
C LEU A 69 10.01 11.80 14.33
N GLY A 70 10.50 10.75 14.98
CA GLY A 70 9.64 9.83 15.72
C GLY A 70 8.85 10.46 16.90
N PRO A 71 9.44 11.35 17.73
CA PRO A 71 8.68 12.16 18.69
C PRO A 71 7.55 12.99 18.07
N ILE A 72 7.78 13.55 16.88
CA ILE A 72 6.73 14.29 16.13
C ILE A 72 5.61 13.35 15.72
N CYS A 73 5.94 12.15 15.21
CA CYS A 73 4.95 11.14 14.85
C CYS A 73 4.08 10.75 16.05
N GLU A 74 4.66 10.64 17.24
CA GLU A 74 3.91 10.37 18.47
C GLU A 74 2.96 11.51 18.81
N SER A 75 3.44 12.75 18.78
CA SER A 75 2.62 13.93 19.10
C SER A 75 1.44 14.09 18.15
N VAL A 76 1.65 13.89 16.84
CA VAL A 76 0.56 13.91 15.84
C VAL A 76 -0.45 12.81 16.12
N ASN A 77 0.00 11.60 16.44
CA ASN A 77 -0.88 10.49 16.77
C ASN A 77 -1.70 10.75 18.04
N LEU A 78 -1.09 11.31 19.09
CA LEU A 78 -1.79 11.70 20.32
C LEU A 78 -2.80 12.84 20.05
N HIS A 79 -2.44 13.82 19.22
CA HIS A 79 -3.34 14.87 18.80
C HIS A 79 -4.56 14.31 18.07
N PHE A 80 -4.38 13.45 17.07
CA PHE A 80 -5.50 12.82 16.36
C PHE A 80 -6.37 11.96 17.26
N LYS A 81 -5.80 11.26 18.25
CA LYS A 81 -6.58 10.51 19.25
C LYS A 81 -7.38 11.39 20.21
N SER A 82 -6.98 12.64 20.38
CA SER A 82 -7.71 13.60 21.22
C SER A 82 -8.88 14.27 20.51
N MET A 83 -8.95 14.15 19.18
CA MET A 83 -9.98 14.78 18.35
C MET A 83 -11.16 13.87 18.10
N THR A 84 -12.36 14.45 17.99
CA THR A 84 -13.53 13.75 17.42
C THR A 84 -13.47 13.77 15.88
N LYS A 85 -14.26 12.90 15.25
CA LYS A 85 -14.41 12.87 13.79
C LYS A 85 -14.89 14.21 13.24
N GLU A 86 -15.84 14.85 13.91
CA GLU A 86 -16.39 16.15 13.49
C GLU A 86 -15.33 17.25 13.56
N GLN A 87 -14.54 17.29 14.63
CA GLN A 87 -13.42 18.23 14.77
C GLN A 87 -12.39 18.01 13.66
N PHE A 88 -12.04 16.75 13.37
CA PHE A 88 -11.11 16.41 12.31
C PHE A 88 -11.62 16.84 10.93
N ILE A 89 -12.89 16.58 10.62
CA ILE A 89 -13.51 16.98 9.36
C ILE A 89 -13.48 18.50 9.19
N ILE A 90 -13.92 19.25 10.21
CA ILE A 90 -13.95 20.72 10.18
C ILE A 90 -12.54 21.28 9.93
N GLN A 91 -11.53 20.69 10.56
CA GLN A 91 -10.15 21.19 10.49
C GLN A 91 -9.39 20.75 9.24
N TYR A 92 -9.57 19.51 8.77
CA TYR A 92 -8.69 18.90 7.77
C TYR A 92 -9.35 18.49 6.45
N ALA A 93 -10.68 18.36 6.35
CA ALA A 93 -11.31 17.79 5.15
C ALA A 93 -10.99 18.58 3.86
N SER A 94 -11.04 19.92 3.92
CA SER A 94 -10.70 20.79 2.79
C SER A 94 -9.27 20.61 2.31
N TRP A 95 -8.35 20.25 3.21
CA TRP A 95 -6.93 20.03 2.91
C TRP A 95 -6.65 18.70 2.22
N PHE A 96 -7.64 17.82 2.08
CA PHE A 96 -7.52 16.59 1.28
C PHE A 96 -8.14 16.68 -0.10
N HIS A 97 -8.87 17.76 -0.44
CA HIS A 97 -9.58 17.90 -1.73
C HIS A 97 -8.64 17.76 -2.94
N TRP A 98 -7.39 18.22 -2.81
CA TRP A 98 -6.38 18.12 -3.87
C TRP A 98 -6.00 16.70 -4.25
N THR A 99 -6.40 15.69 -3.47
CA THR A 99 -6.12 14.28 -3.76
C THR A 99 -7.19 13.63 -4.64
N ASN A 100 -8.34 14.28 -4.81
CA ASN A 100 -9.54 13.71 -5.44
C ASN A 100 -10.02 12.38 -4.81
N CYS A 101 -9.66 12.14 -3.54
CA CYS A 101 -10.06 10.96 -2.76
C CYS A 101 -10.19 11.28 -1.26
N THR A 102 -10.70 12.46 -0.92
CA THR A 102 -10.92 12.97 0.45
C THR A 102 -11.50 11.92 1.41
N GLU A 103 -12.52 11.19 0.97
CA GLU A 103 -13.22 10.20 1.81
C GLU A 103 -12.28 9.11 2.34
N ILE A 104 -11.25 8.72 1.58
CA ILE A 104 -10.25 7.74 2.02
C ILE A 104 -9.43 8.28 3.18
N PHE A 105 -9.05 9.55 3.16
CA PHE A 105 -8.29 10.18 4.24
C PHE A 105 -9.13 10.33 5.51
N LEU A 106 -10.43 10.63 5.36
CA LEU A 106 -11.37 10.70 6.48
C LEU A 106 -11.63 9.31 7.10
N GLU A 107 -11.79 8.27 6.27
CA GLU A 107 -11.92 6.88 6.73
C GLU A 107 -10.69 6.44 7.54
N VAL A 108 -9.49 6.80 7.09
CA VAL A 108 -8.25 6.43 7.79
C VAL A 108 -8.14 7.11 9.15
N PHE A 109 -8.64 8.35 9.31
CA PHE A 109 -8.74 8.97 10.62
C PHE A 109 -9.59 8.15 11.60
N GLU A 110 -10.73 7.62 11.14
CA GLU A 110 -11.59 6.77 11.98
C GLU A 110 -10.86 5.51 12.43
N VAL A 111 -10.17 4.83 11.49
CA VAL A 111 -9.37 3.63 11.78
C VAL A 111 -8.32 3.88 12.86
N LEU A 112 -7.68 5.05 12.85
CA LEU A 112 -6.68 5.42 13.86
C LEU A 112 -7.25 5.51 15.28
N GLN A 113 -8.57 5.66 15.44
CA GLN A 113 -9.24 5.72 16.75
C GLN A 113 -9.42 4.33 17.38
N TYR A 114 -9.61 3.27 16.58
CA TYR A 114 -10.03 1.95 17.07
C TYR A 114 -8.87 0.96 17.30
N THR A 115 -7.62 1.36 17.04
CA THR A 115 -6.37 0.60 17.32
C THR A 115 -6.25 -0.79 16.65
N GLN A 116 -7.08 -1.13 15.67
CA GLN A 116 -6.98 -2.39 14.96
C GLN A 116 -5.82 -2.37 13.95
N THR A 117 -4.76 -3.13 14.22
CA THR A 117 -3.50 -3.08 13.46
C THR A 117 -3.66 -3.36 11.97
N THR A 118 -4.55 -4.28 11.59
CA THR A 118 -4.76 -4.61 10.18
C THR A 118 -5.51 -3.54 9.41
N GLU A 119 -6.45 -2.85 10.06
CA GLU A 119 -7.11 -1.70 9.45
C GLU A 119 -6.13 -0.54 9.29
N VAL A 120 -5.22 -0.33 10.25
CA VAL A 120 -4.14 0.68 10.13
C VAL A 120 -3.22 0.37 8.94
N ALA A 121 -2.83 -0.90 8.76
CA ALA A 121 -2.01 -1.31 7.62
C ALA A 121 -2.75 -1.11 6.28
N LEU A 122 -4.04 -1.48 6.21
CA LEU A 122 -4.90 -1.23 5.07
C LEU A 122 -5.02 0.27 4.77
N GLY A 123 -5.30 1.06 5.79
CA GLY A 123 -5.40 2.51 5.70
C GLY A 123 -4.11 3.12 5.15
N LEU A 124 -2.95 2.69 5.64
CA LEU A 124 -1.65 3.16 5.15
C LEU A 124 -1.37 2.73 3.69
N MET A 125 -1.76 1.53 3.28
CA MET A 125 -1.68 1.13 1.87
C MET A 125 -2.57 2.01 0.98
N LYS A 126 -3.80 2.29 1.41
CA LYS A 126 -4.74 3.21 0.70
C LYS A 126 -4.18 4.64 0.64
N LEU A 127 -3.72 5.19 1.77
CA LEU A 127 -3.12 6.52 1.86
C LEU A 127 -1.94 6.67 0.90
N THR A 128 -1.01 5.70 0.90
CA THR A 128 0.19 5.78 0.06
C THR A 128 -0.14 5.70 -1.43
N SER A 129 -1.07 4.84 -1.85
CA SER A 129 -1.56 4.80 -3.23
C SER A 129 -2.23 6.11 -3.67
N CYS A 130 -3.12 6.64 -2.83
CA CYS A 130 -3.83 7.90 -3.07
C CYS A 130 -2.86 9.09 -3.15
N LEU A 131 -1.91 9.17 -2.22
CA LEU A 131 -0.90 10.22 -2.18
C LEU A 131 0.05 10.14 -3.38
N GLU A 132 0.50 8.93 -3.76
CA GLU A 132 1.35 8.73 -4.94
C GLU A 132 0.66 9.24 -6.21
N ARG A 133 -0.61 8.90 -6.41
CA ARG A 133 -1.41 9.43 -7.53
C ARG A 133 -1.52 10.95 -7.49
N ALA A 134 -1.90 11.51 -6.34
CA ALA A 134 -2.12 12.94 -6.19
C ALA A 134 -0.83 13.73 -6.42
N LEU A 135 0.31 13.25 -5.92
CA LEU A 135 1.63 13.83 -6.22
C LEU A 135 1.96 13.77 -7.71
N GLY A 136 1.59 12.69 -8.40
CA GLY A 136 1.75 12.62 -9.86
C GLY A 136 0.88 13.63 -10.61
N ASP A 137 -0.33 13.96 -10.11
CA ASP A 137 -1.15 15.04 -10.69
C ASP A 137 -0.48 16.41 -10.49
N VAL A 138 0.09 16.65 -9.30
CA VAL A 138 0.84 17.88 -9.01
C VAL A 138 2.12 17.99 -9.85
N TYR A 139 2.83 16.87 -10.06
CA TYR A 139 4.02 16.81 -10.90
C TYR A 139 3.72 17.32 -12.32
N LEU A 140 2.58 16.96 -12.87
CA LEU A 140 2.15 17.34 -14.22
C LEU A 140 1.80 18.84 -14.37
N LEU A 141 1.77 19.62 -13.29
CA LEU A 141 1.74 21.08 -13.40
C LEU A 141 3.01 21.66 -14.05
N LYS A 142 4.12 20.90 -14.00
CA LYS A 142 5.44 21.32 -14.50
C LYS A 142 6.13 20.29 -15.39
N GLY A 143 5.85 19.00 -15.20
CA GLY A 143 6.41 17.92 -16.00
C GLY A 143 5.50 17.49 -17.14
N ASN A 144 6.07 16.76 -18.10
CA ASN A 144 5.33 16.21 -19.24
C ASN A 144 4.87 14.76 -18.97
N ASP A 145 5.74 13.93 -18.40
CA ASP A 145 5.46 12.52 -18.10
C ASP A 145 5.80 12.20 -16.64
N CYS A 146 4.83 11.67 -15.90
CA CYS A 146 5.01 11.31 -14.49
C CYS A 146 5.98 10.14 -14.35
N PRO A 147 7.01 10.23 -13.47
CA PRO A 147 7.88 9.11 -13.16
C PRO A 147 7.11 7.86 -12.73
N PHE A 148 7.55 6.68 -13.18
CA PHE A 148 6.91 5.41 -12.87
C PHE A 148 7.14 4.97 -11.41
N LEU A 149 8.31 5.25 -10.86
CA LEU A 149 8.66 4.86 -9.48
C LEU A 149 8.38 6.01 -8.51
N LEU A 150 7.64 5.74 -7.43
CA LEU A 150 7.38 6.71 -6.35
C LEU A 150 8.65 7.40 -5.84
N ARG A 151 9.76 6.65 -5.68
CA ARG A 151 11.03 7.21 -5.22
C ARG A 151 11.53 8.31 -6.16
N ASP A 152 11.38 8.12 -7.46
CA ASP A 152 11.87 9.05 -8.48
C ASP A 152 10.92 10.24 -8.61
N LEU A 153 9.60 10.02 -8.44
CA LEU A 153 8.60 11.08 -8.29
C LEU A 153 8.93 11.99 -7.10
N LEU A 154 9.20 11.41 -5.93
CA LEU A 154 9.52 12.17 -4.71
C LEU A 154 10.90 12.87 -4.76
N ALA A 155 11.80 12.41 -5.62
CA ALA A 155 13.11 13.03 -5.85
C ALA A 155 13.07 14.11 -6.95
N SER A 156 11.91 14.36 -7.56
CA SER A 156 11.79 15.25 -8.69
C SER A 156 11.87 16.74 -8.31
N GLU A 157 12.54 17.52 -9.15
CA GLU A 157 12.61 18.98 -9.02
C GLU A 157 11.22 19.61 -9.16
N GLN A 158 10.35 19.02 -10.00
CA GLN A 158 8.99 19.52 -10.24
C GLN A 158 8.18 19.58 -8.94
N LEU A 159 8.23 18.53 -8.12
CA LEU A 159 7.56 18.54 -6.81
C LEU A 159 8.29 19.41 -5.81
N ALA A 160 9.62 19.46 -5.85
CA ALA A 160 10.41 20.34 -4.99
C ALA A 160 10.13 21.84 -5.24
N VAL A 161 9.82 22.24 -6.47
CA VAL A 161 9.40 23.61 -6.80
C VAL A 161 8.04 23.95 -6.18
N VAL A 162 7.12 22.99 -6.09
CA VAL A 162 5.77 23.21 -5.54
C VAL A 162 5.76 23.15 -4.02
N PHE A 163 6.39 22.13 -3.44
CA PHE A 163 6.30 21.83 -2.01
C PHE A 163 7.55 22.22 -1.21
N GLY A 164 8.68 22.47 -1.87
CA GLY A 164 9.97 22.68 -1.25
C GLY A 164 10.77 21.38 -1.06
N GLN A 165 12.08 21.44 -1.26
CA GLN A 165 12.97 20.29 -1.19
C GLN A 165 12.95 19.60 0.19
N ALA A 166 12.93 20.38 1.27
CA ALA A 166 12.93 19.85 2.62
C ALA A 166 11.65 19.05 2.93
N VAL A 167 10.50 19.52 2.45
CA VAL A 167 9.20 18.82 2.57
C VAL A 167 9.24 17.50 1.80
N MET A 168 9.75 17.51 0.57
CA MET A 168 9.92 16.28 -0.22
C MET A 168 10.87 15.29 0.47
N ASN A 169 11.93 15.78 1.13
CA ASN A 169 12.84 14.94 1.91
C ASN A 169 12.15 14.26 3.10
N VAL A 170 11.18 14.92 3.76
CA VAL A 170 10.33 14.29 4.78
C VAL A 170 9.56 13.11 4.16
N LEU A 171 8.87 13.29 3.04
CA LEU A 171 8.14 12.19 2.37
C LEU A 171 9.06 11.04 1.94
N ARG A 172 10.26 11.35 1.44
CA ARG A 172 11.27 10.34 1.07
C ARG A 172 11.68 9.46 2.24
N ILE A 173 11.69 10.00 3.47
CA ILE A 173 11.98 9.24 4.69
C ILE A 173 10.87 8.22 4.98
N PHE A 174 9.60 8.56 4.78
CA PHE A 174 8.48 7.67 5.11
C PHE A 174 8.16 6.64 4.03
N ILE A 175 8.07 7.04 2.76
CA ILE A 175 7.42 6.21 1.72
C ILE A 175 8.26 6.00 0.44
N GLY A 176 9.35 6.74 0.25
CA GLY A 176 10.10 6.75 -1.01
C GLY A 176 11.35 5.87 -1.05
N SER A 177 12.30 6.13 -0.16
CA SER A 177 13.65 5.56 -0.26
C SER A 177 13.76 4.20 0.43
N PRO A 178 14.46 3.20 -0.15
CA PRO A 178 14.78 1.96 0.55
C PRO A 178 15.71 2.16 1.75
N TYR A 179 16.39 3.31 1.84
CA TYR A 179 17.20 3.70 2.99
C TYR A 179 16.37 4.35 4.11
N GLY A 180 15.11 4.73 3.83
CA GLY A 180 14.16 5.22 4.82
C GLY A 180 13.24 4.11 5.36
N LEU A 181 12.08 4.49 5.88
CA LEU A 181 11.06 3.54 6.35
C LEU A 181 10.45 2.72 5.20
N ASN A 182 10.34 3.33 4.01
CA ASN A 182 9.83 2.69 2.79
C ASN A 182 8.46 1.99 2.98
N LEU A 183 7.58 2.59 3.79
CA LEU A 183 6.36 1.95 4.30
C LEU A 183 5.46 1.43 3.18
N ARG A 184 5.37 2.17 2.07
CA ARG A 184 4.65 1.78 0.86
C ARG A 184 5.11 0.40 0.38
N ASN A 185 6.40 0.25 0.07
CA ASN A 185 6.89 -1.01 -0.49
C ASN A 185 6.89 -2.15 0.54
N VAL A 186 7.22 -1.84 1.79
CA VAL A 186 7.23 -2.84 2.87
C VAL A 186 5.85 -3.48 3.03
N LEU A 187 4.77 -2.69 2.97
CA LEU A 187 3.40 -3.18 3.07
C LEU A 187 2.90 -3.84 1.79
N TRP A 188 3.03 -3.19 0.63
CA TRP A 188 2.51 -3.72 -0.64
C TRP A 188 3.17 -5.03 -1.08
N HIS A 189 4.42 -5.28 -0.65
CA HIS A 189 5.13 -6.55 -0.88
C HIS A 189 5.03 -7.54 0.30
N GLY A 190 4.26 -7.21 1.34
CA GLY A 190 3.97 -8.09 2.47
C GLY A 190 5.18 -8.38 3.37
N PHE A 191 6.20 -7.54 3.40
CA PHE A 191 7.35 -7.76 4.29
C PHE A 191 7.01 -7.54 5.76
N ALA A 192 6.09 -6.64 6.06
CA ALA A 192 5.63 -6.39 7.42
C ALA A 192 4.28 -7.04 7.69
N SER A 193 4.18 -7.70 8.85
CA SER A 193 2.92 -8.00 9.49
C SER A 193 2.22 -6.72 9.93
N PRO A 194 0.87 -6.65 9.95
CA PRO A 194 0.16 -5.48 10.44
C PRO A 194 0.55 -5.00 11.84
N GLN A 195 0.96 -5.91 12.74
CA GLN A 195 1.38 -5.52 14.10
C GLN A 195 2.76 -4.85 14.14
N GLU A 196 3.58 -5.02 13.09
CA GLU A 196 4.92 -4.46 13.02
C GLU A 196 4.93 -3.01 12.54
N ILE A 197 3.81 -2.49 12.04
CA ILE A 197 3.70 -1.10 11.56
C ILE A 197 3.04 -0.22 12.62
N PRO A 198 3.78 0.71 13.23
CA PRO A 198 3.21 1.62 14.22
C PRO A 198 2.19 2.57 13.61
N ALA A 199 1.00 2.67 14.22
CA ALA A 199 -0.08 3.57 13.79
C ALA A 199 0.34 5.05 13.72
N LYS A 200 1.37 5.42 14.49
CA LYS A 200 1.99 6.75 14.51
C LYS A 200 2.47 7.20 13.13
N TYR A 201 2.96 6.28 12.30
CA TYR A 201 3.38 6.60 10.94
C TYR A 201 2.19 6.86 10.00
N CYS A 202 1.08 6.14 10.20
CA CYS A 202 -0.15 6.37 9.45
C CYS A 202 -0.75 7.73 9.82
N ALA A 203 -0.83 8.06 11.12
CA ALA A 203 -1.22 9.38 11.59
C ALA A 203 -0.32 10.50 11.01
N MET A 204 0.99 10.30 11.02
CA MET A 204 1.94 11.26 10.46
C MET A 204 1.72 11.46 8.96
N LEU A 205 1.52 10.40 8.16
CA LEU A 205 1.27 10.54 6.73
C LEU A 205 -0.06 11.23 6.41
N LEU A 206 -1.10 10.98 7.21
CA LEU A 206 -2.37 11.68 7.11
C LEU A 206 -2.19 13.19 7.37
N PHE A 207 -1.45 13.54 8.44
CA PHE A 207 -1.10 14.92 8.78
C PHE A 207 -0.28 15.62 7.69
N LEU A 208 0.78 14.97 7.21
CA LEU A 208 1.63 15.48 6.13
C LEU A 208 0.82 15.71 4.85
N THR A 209 -0.14 14.83 4.53
CA THR A 209 -0.97 14.99 3.33
C THR A 209 -1.85 16.24 3.39
N ALA A 210 -2.42 16.55 4.56
CA ALA A 210 -3.14 17.81 4.75
C ALA A 210 -2.19 19.03 4.61
N GLY A 211 -1.01 18.96 5.22
CA GLY A 211 0.01 20.00 5.10
C GLY A 211 0.48 20.26 3.66
N LEU A 212 0.54 19.21 2.83
CA LEU A 212 0.83 19.36 1.39
C LEU A 212 -0.32 20.08 0.69
N GLY A 213 -1.57 19.79 1.05
CA GLY A 213 -2.74 20.50 0.51
C GLY A 213 -2.71 22.00 0.79
N GLN A 214 -2.25 22.40 1.98
CA GLN A 214 -2.06 23.81 2.37
C GLN A 214 -0.99 24.51 1.51
N LEU A 215 0.17 23.87 1.32
CA LEU A 215 1.24 24.38 0.46
C LEU A 215 0.78 24.48 -1.00
N LEU A 216 0.11 23.45 -1.51
CA LEU A 216 -0.38 23.41 -2.88
C LEU A 216 -1.42 24.50 -3.13
N GLN A 217 -2.35 24.73 -2.20
CA GLN A 217 -3.33 25.80 -2.33
C GLN A 217 -2.63 27.16 -2.50
N THR A 218 -1.63 27.43 -1.66
CA THR A 218 -0.83 28.67 -1.74
C THR A 218 -0.15 28.79 -3.11
N TYR A 219 0.50 27.72 -3.56
CA TYR A 219 1.18 27.68 -4.84
C TYR A 219 0.24 27.91 -6.04
N LEU A 220 -0.93 27.25 -6.05
CA LEU A 220 -1.92 27.39 -7.12
C LEU A 220 -2.49 28.82 -7.17
N LEU A 221 -2.74 29.45 -6.02
CA LEU A 221 -3.19 30.84 -5.94
C LEU A 221 -2.16 31.82 -6.50
N GLN A 222 -0.88 31.62 -6.17
CA GLN A 222 0.22 32.48 -6.64
C GLN A 222 0.48 32.32 -8.14
N THR A 223 0.47 31.08 -8.64
CA THR A 223 0.81 30.77 -10.04
C THR A 223 -0.39 30.83 -10.98
N LYS A 224 -1.62 30.86 -10.44
CA LYS A 224 -2.88 30.77 -11.18
C LYS A 224 -2.99 29.49 -12.03
N CYS A 225 -2.28 28.44 -11.64
CA CYS A 225 -2.40 27.12 -12.25
C CYS A 225 -3.69 26.43 -11.78
N ILE A 226 -4.20 25.52 -12.60
CA ILE A 226 -5.35 24.66 -12.26
C ILE A 226 -4.81 23.23 -12.13
N LEU A 227 -5.06 22.61 -10.98
CA LEU A 227 -4.77 21.19 -10.79
C LEU A 227 -5.77 20.35 -11.57
N VAL A 228 -5.27 19.50 -12.47
CA VAL A 228 -6.09 18.57 -13.25
C VAL A 228 -5.79 17.15 -12.80
N HIS A 229 -6.83 16.43 -12.40
CA HIS A 229 -6.71 15.02 -12.02
C HIS A 229 -6.68 14.13 -13.24
N ARG A 230 -5.70 13.23 -13.30
CA ARG A 230 -5.66 12.20 -14.34
C ARG A 230 -6.92 11.32 -14.25
N PRO A 231 -7.40 10.75 -15.37
CA PRO A 231 -8.49 9.77 -15.32
C PRO A 231 -8.03 8.47 -14.65
N TYR A 232 -8.94 7.75 -14.01
CA TYR A 232 -8.68 6.40 -13.51
C TYR A 232 -8.60 5.41 -14.67
N VAL A 233 -7.78 4.38 -14.50
CA VAL A 233 -7.72 3.24 -15.42
C VAL A 233 -9.02 2.45 -15.30
N ILE A 234 -9.65 2.20 -16.44
CA ILE A 234 -10.85 1.37 -16.56
C ILE A 234 -10.43 0.06 -17.21
N PHE A 235 -10.82 -1.06 -16.62
CA PHE A 235 -10.62 -2.38 -17.24
C PHE A 235 -11.66 -2.59 -18.35
N ILE A 236 -11.20 -2.47 -19.60
CA ILE A 236 -11.99 -2.80 -20.79
C ILE A 236 -11.99 -4.33 -20.93
N SER A 237 -13.14 -4.90 -21.31
CA SER A 237 -13.31 -6.36 -21.52
C SER A 237 -13.08 -7.22 -20.26
N LEU A 238 -13.77 -6.92 -19.15
CA LEU A 238 -13.74 -7.74 -17.92
C LEU A 238 -14.04 -9.22 -18.17
N GLU A 239 -14.84 -9.53 -19.19
CA GLU A 239 -15.14 -10.90 -19.65
C GLU A 239 -13.88 -11.68 -20.02
N GLU A 240 -12.89 -11.03 -20.65
CA GLU A 240 -11.61 -11.64 -21.01
C GLU A 240 -10.73 -11.91 -19.78
N LEU A 241 -11.03 -11.28 -18.64
CA LEU A 241 -10.36 -11.51 -17.35
C LEU A 241 -11.05 -12.60 -16.52
N VAL A 242 -12.21 -13.11 -16.95
CA VAL A 242 -12.89 -14.20 -16.23
C VAL A 242 -12.18 -15.52 -16.51
N VAL A 243 -11.57 -16.10 -15.47
CA VAL A 243 -10.91 -17.42 -15.49
C VAL A 243 -11.68 -18.42 -14.64
N PHE A 244 -12.16 -17.98 -13.47
CA PHE A 244 -12.84 -18.79 -12.48
C PHE A 244 -14.35 -18.52 -12.49
N PRO A 245 -15.20 -19.58 -12.49
CA PRO A 245 -16.64 -19.44 -12.71
C PRO A 245 -17.45 -19.12 -11.44
N GLY A 246 -18.02 -17.92 -11.35
CA GLY A 246 -19.03 -17.58 -10.35
C GLY A 246 -18.57 -16.59 -9.27
N LYS A 247 -19.35 -16.48 -8.20
CA LYS A 247 -19.25 -15.41 -7.19
C LYS A 247 -18.74 -15.97 -5.86
N TYR A 248 -17.43 -15.91 -5.65
CA TYR A 248 -16.73 -16.60 -4.56
C TYR A 248 -16.61 -15.78 -3.27
N LEU A 249 -16.81 -14.47 -3.35
CA LEU A 249 -16.87 -13.57 -2.19
C LEU A 249 -17.98 -13.93 -1.19
N ASN A 250 -19.02 -14.69 -1.59
CA ASN A 250 -20.05 -15.17 -0.67
C ASN A 250 -19.68 -16.49 0.07
N ILE A 251 -18.83 -17.34 -0.53
CA ILE A 251 -18.32 -18.59 0.09
C ILE A 251 -17.23 -18.30 1.13
N SER A 252 -16.74 -17.07 1.12
CA SER A 252 -15.72 -16.53 1.99
C SER A 252 -16.06 -16.60 3.49
N LYS A 253 -17.35 -16.63 3.88
CA LYS A 253 -17.75 -16.69 5.30
C LYS A 253 -17.18 -17.89 6.08
N PHE A 254 -16.95 -19.03 5.41
CA PHE A 254 -16.37 -20.23 6.04
C PHE A 254 -14.84 -20.30 5.88
N PHE A 255 -14.30 -19.75 4.79
CA PHE A 255 -12.88 -19.80 4.43
C PHE A 255 -12.03 -18.70 5.05
N ILE A 256 -12.64 -17.55 5.27
CA ILE A 256 -11.98 -16.34 5.75
C ILE A 256 -11.76 -16.37 7.25
N LEU A 257 -12.21 -17.41 7.95
CA LEU A 257 -11.75 -17.66 9.32
C LEU A 257 -10.23 -17.91 9.38
N TYR A 258 -9.59 -18.35 8.27
CA TYR A 258 -8.13 -18.52 8.15
C TYR A 258 -7.42 -17.35 7.44
N LEU A 259 -8.14 -16.52 6.66
CA LEU A 259 -7.63 -15.30 5.97
C LEU A 259 -8.09 -13.97 6.63
N LEU A 260 -8.67 -14.09 7.81
CA LEU A 260 -8.93 -13.12 8.87
C LEU A 260 -9.82 -11.87 8.69
N LEU A 261 -10.34 -11.43 7.53
CA LEU A 261 -11.03 -10.11 7.53
C LEU A 261 -12.28 -9.91 6.65
N PHE A 262 -13.26 -10.82 6.68
CA PHE A 262 -14.55 -10.57 6.01
C PHE A 262 -15.75 -10.96 6.84
N HIS A 263 -15.91 -10.24 7.94
CA HIS A 263 -17.23 -10.06 8.54
C HIS A 263 -17.65 -8.59 8.46
N CYS A 264 -17.73 -8.03 7.25
CA CYS A 264 -18.45 -6.78 7.07
C CYS A 264 -19.24 -6.77 5.75
N PRO A 265 -20.56 -6.54 5.78
CA PRO A 265 -21.38 -6.41 4.56
C PRO A 265 -21.08 -5.15 3.74
N LYS A 266 -20.17 -4.28 4.21
CA LYS A 266 -19.72 -3.04 3.56
C LYS A 266 -18.30 -3.10 2.98
N VAL A 267 -17.61 -4.26 2.99
CA VAL A 267 -16.22 -4.31 2.47
C VAL A 267 -16.19 -3.95 1.00
N LEU A 268 -15.46 -2.87 0.67
CA LEU A 268 -15.17 -2.52 -0.71
C LEU A 268 -14.33 -3.63 -1.35
N TYR A 269 -14.66 -3.99 -2.59
CA TYR A 269 -13.93 -5.03 -3.32
C TYR A 269 -12.44 -4.73 -3.47
N ALA A 270 -12.05 -3.45 -3.45
CA ALA A 270 -10.65 -3.05 -3.45
C ALA A 270 -9.94 -3.47 -2.16
N ASP A 271 -10.47 -3.13 -0.98
CA ASP A 271 -9.86 -3.42 0.32
C ASP A 271 -9.54 -4.91 0.49
N SER A 272 -10.46 -5.73 -0.03
CA SER A 272 -10.35 -7.18 -0.15
C SER A 272 -9.07 -7.63 -0.84
N VAL A 273 -8.82 -7.04 -2.01
CA VAL A 273 -7.71 -7.36 -2.89
C VAL A 273 -6.42 -6.75 -2.35
N ILE A 274 -6.48 -5.53 -1.80
CA ILE A 274 -5.34 -4.84 -1.18
C ILE A 274 -4.79 -5.65 0.00
N LEU A 275 -5.63 -6.25 0.83
CA LEU A 275 -5.19 -7.12 1.92
C LEU A 275 -4.67 -8.47 1.41
N LEU A 276 -5.27 -9.01 0.36
CA LEU A 276 -4.97 -10.35 -0.14
C LEU A 276 -3.66 -10.42 -0.95
N LEU A 277 -3.38 -9.41 -1.77
CA LEU A 277 -2.21 -9.40 -2.65
C LEU A 277 -0.86 -9.52 -1.91
N PRO A 278 -0.59 -8.75 -0.83
CA PRO A 278 0.64 -8.91 -0.06
C PRO A 278 0.77 -10.30 0.56
N GLN A 279 -0.32 -10.87 1.08
CA GLN A 279 -0.33 -12.22 1.65
C GLN A 279 -0.02 -13.29 0.60
N LEU A 280 -0.59 -13.16 -0.60
CA LEU A 280 -0.27 -14.03 -1.73
C LEU A 280 1.21 -13.93 -2.11
N GLU A 281 1.76 -12.72 -2.18
CA GLU A 281 3.16 -12.52 -2.54
C GLU A 281 4.10 -13.18 -1.52
N VAL A 282 3.84 -13.02 -0.22
CA VAL A 282 4.61 -13.64 0.86
C VAL A 282 4.48 -15.15 0.85
N GLY A 283 3.26 -15.69 0.70
CA GLY A 283 3.03 -17.14 0.64
C GLY A 283 3.80 -17.79 -0.51
N LEU A 284 3.79 -17.16 -1.69
CA LEU A 284 4.57 -17.61 -2.84
C LEU A 284 6.08 -17.49 -2.62
N ARG A 285 6.53 -16.41 -1.97
CA ARG A 285 7.94 -16.21 -1.60
C ARG A 285 8.41 -17.30 -0.61
N LEU A 286 7.57 -17.65 0.37
CA LEU A 286 7.85 -18.72 1.32
C LEU A 286 7.93 -20.08 0.63
N LEU A 287 6.98 -20.39 -0.26
CA LEU A 287 7.02 -21.61 -1.07
C LEU A 287 8.31 -21.67 -1.90
N PHE A 288 8.63 -20.60 -2.64
CA PHE A 288 9.82 -20.53 -3.47
C PHE A 288 11.10 -20.77 -2.65
N THR A 289 11.26 -20.06 -1.54
CA THR A 289 12.46 -20.16 -0.70
C THR A 289 12.62 -21.53 -0.06
N THR A 290 11.51 -22.17 0.32
CA THR A 290 11.49 -23.53 0.85
C THR A 290 11.88 -24.54 -0.23
N THR A 291 11.23 -24.50 -1.40
CA THR A 291 11.52 -25.42 -2.52
C THR A 291 12.95 -25.28 -3.03
N ASN A 292 13.46 -24.05 -3.11
CA ASN A 292 14.80 -23.77 -3.64
C ASN A 292 15.89 -23.72 -2.56
N LYS A 293 15.57 -24.04 -1.29
CA LYS A 293 16.51 -24.01 -0.15
C LYS A 293 17.29 -22.70 -0.04
N CYS A 294 16.62 -21.56 -0.22
CA CYS A 294 17.23 -20.22 -0.19
C CYS A 294 16.47 -19.27 0.77
N PRO A 295 16.46 -19.55 2.09
CA PRO A 295 15.66 -18.80 3.07
C PRO A 295 15.96 -17.29 3.09
N ASN A 296 17.20 -16.89 2.82
CA ASN A 296 17.60 -15.48 2.78
C ASN A 296 16.82 -14.65 1.75
N ARG A 297 16.26 -15.28 0.70
CA ARG A 297 15.46 -14.58 -0.31
C ARG A 297 14.06 -14.20 0.17
N LEU A 298 13.61 -14.72 1.31
CA LEU A 298 12.33 -14.32 1.93
C LEU A 298 12.35 -12.84 2.32
N LEU A 299 13.53 -12.33 2.66
CA LEU A 299 13.78 -10.94 3.08
C LEU A 299 14.08 -9.99 1.90
N THR A 300 13.98 -10.46 0.66
CA THR A 300 14.35 -9.69 -0.55
C THR A 300 13.20 -9.61 -1.55
N ALA A 301 13.08 -8.48 -2.26
CA ALA A 301 12.01 -8.22 -3.22
C ALA A 301 12.37 -8.59 -4.68
N GLU A 302 13.00 -9.75 -4.91
CA GLU A 302 13.41 -10.13 -6.28
C GLU A 302 12.30 -10.84 -7.08
N VAL A 303 11.64 -10.14 -8.01
CA VAL A 303 10.53 -10.64 -8.88
C VAL A 303 10.86 -11.91 -9.71
N LYS A 304 12.10 -12.39 -9.71
CA LYS A 304 12.51 -13.64 -10.37
C LYS A 304 11.84 -14.91 -9.80
N PHE A 305 11.08 -14.78 -8.70
CA PHE A 305 10.34 -15.87 -8.02
C PHE A 305 9.40 -16.65 -8.95
N LEU A 306 8.72 -15.98 -9.88
CA LEU A 306 7.63 -16.59 -10.69
C LEU A 306 8.15 -17.44 -11.85
N SER A 307 9.40 -17.25 -12.28
CA SER A 307 9.93 -17.90 -13.49
C SER A 307 10.30 -19.38 -13.35
N LYS A 308 10.34 -19.92 -12.11
CA LYS A 308 10.80 -21.29 -11.82
C LYS A 308 9.78 -22.20 -11.16
N VAL A 309 8.58 -21.70 -10.87
CA VAL A 309 7.57 -22.46 -10.11
C VAL A 309 6.33 -22.65 -11.00
N SER A 310 6.17 -23.87 -11.55
CA SER A 310 4.98 -24.47 -12.20
C SER A 310 4.19 -23.66 -13.25
N TYR A 311 3.55 -24.37 -14.18
CA TYR A 311 2.52 -23.85 -15.11
C TYR A 311 1.37 -23.11 -14.37
N ASP A 312 1.19 -23.39 -13.08
CA ASP A 312 0.15 -22.81 -12.24
C ASP A 312 0.35 -21.32 -11.87
N LEU A 313 1.56 -20.77 -12.06
CA LEU A 313 1.83 -19.36 -11.80
C LEU A 313 1.64 -18.47 -13.03
N GLU A 314 1.28 -19.04 -14.19
CA GLU A 314 0.97 -18.27 -15.40
C GLU A 314 -0.15 -17.25 -15.14
N PHE A 315 -1.14 -17.59 -14.32
CA PHE A 315 -2.21 -16.65 -13.94
C PHE A 315 -1.66 -15.43 -13.20
N LEU A 316 -0.77 -15.63 -12.22
CA LEU A 316 -0.16 -14.53 -11.47
C LEU A 316 0.76 -13.68 -12.32
N TRP A 317 1.50 -14.34 -13.22
CA TRP A 317 2.32 -13.62 -14.18
C TRP A 317 1.43 -12.72 -15.04
N ASP A 318 0.38 -13.26 -15.65
CA ASP A 318 -0.57 -12.53 -16.48
C ASP A 318 -1.27 -11.40 -15.72
N PHE A 319 -1.84 -11.69 -14.55
CA PHE A 319 -2.70 -10.75 -13.84
C PHE A 319 -1.94 -9.70 -13.03
N LEU A 320 -0.72 -10.00 -12.56
CA LEU A 320 0.04 -9.10 -11.68
C LEU A 320 1.28 -8.49 -12.34
N ASN A 321 1.89 -9.12 -13.36
CA ASN A 321 3.21 -8.72 -13.85
C ASN A 321 3.30 -8.46 -15.36
N HIS A 322 2.54 -9.19 -16.18
CA HIS A 322 2.67 -9.13 -17.64
C HIS A 322 2.35 -7.72 -18.13
N GLN A 323 3.21 -7.15 -18.99
CA GLN A 323 3.10 -5.75 -19.41
C GLN A 323 1.77 -5.42 -20.11
N GLU A 324 1.29 -6.35 -20.94
CA GLU A 324 -0.01 -6.24 -21.62
C GLU A 324 -1.19 -6.80 -20.78
N GLY A 325 -0.91 -7.35 -19.59
CA GLY A 325 -1.92 -7.87 -18.68
C GLY A 325 -2.54 -6.76 -17.80
N PRO A 326 -3.52 -7.11 -16.95
CA PRO A 326 -4.22 -6.11 -16.14
C PRO A 326 -3.35 -5.47 -15.04
N ARG A 327 -2.23 -6.11 -14.64
CA ARG A 327 -1.25 -5.60 -13.65
C ARG A 327 -1.89 -5.05 -12.38
N ILE A 328 -2.85 -5.79 -11.84
CA ILE A 328 -3.82 -5.30 -10.83
C ILE A 328 -3.13 -4.76 -9.58
N ARG A 329 -2.09 -5.47 -9.10
CA ARG A 329 -1.28 -5.02 -7.96
C ARG A 329 -0.66 -3.65 -8.23
N ASP A 330 0.03 -3.51 -9.37
CA ASP A 330 0.73 -2.27 -9.71
C ASP A 330 -0.28 -1.13 -9.79
N ARG A 331 -1.36 -1.31 -10.55
CA ARG A 331 -2.43 -0.31 -10.71
C ARG A 331 -3.05 0.12 -9.37
N LEU A 332 -3.35 -0.81 -8.46
CA LEU A 332 -3.86 -0.50 -7.12
C LEU A 332 -2.80 0.22 -6.26
N SER A 333 -1.55 -0.24 -6.29
CA SER A 333 -0.44 0.32 -5.50
C SER A 333 0.02 1.71 -5.94
N HIS A 334 -0.31 2.10 -7.18
CA HIS A 334 -0.07 3.44 -7.73
C HIS A 334 -1.33 4.34 -7.69
N GLY A 335 -2.43 3.84 -7.11
CA GLY A 335 -3.71 4.55 -7.03
C GLY A 335 -4.42 4.73 -8.37
N GLU A 336 -4.01 4.02 -9.42
CA GLU A 336 -4.52 4.23 -10.78
C GLU A 336 -5.95 3.76 -11.01
N ILE A 337 -6.53 3.01 -10.08
CA ILE A 337 -7.90 2.51 -10.13
C ILE A 337 -8.69 3.11 -8.96
N SER A 338 -9.94 3.49 -9.21
CA SER A 338 -10.86 3.90 -8.14
C SER A 338 -11.15 2.74 -7.20
N LEU A 339 -10.90 2.93 -5.90
CA LEU A 339 -11.18 1.93 -4.87
C LEU A 339 -12.69 1.69 -4.70
N GLU A 340 -13.50 2.75 -4.86
CA GLU A 340 -14.96 2.69 -4.76
C GLU A 340 -15.56 1.95 -5.95
N ALA A 341 -15.05 2.21 -7.17
CA ALA A 341 -15.54 1.60 -8.41
C ALA A 341 -14.77 0.33 -8.79
N PHE A 342 -14.05 -0.30 -7.85
CA PHE A 342 -13.23 -1.47 -8.16
C PHE A 342 -14.12 -2.66 -8.59
N PRO A 343 -13.85 -3.29 -9.75
CA PRO A 343 -14.74 -4.32 -10.29
C PRO A 343 -14.85 -5.54 -9.37
N ARG A 344 -16.09 -5.90 -9.03
CA ARG A 344 -16.40 -7.11 -8.24
C ARG A 344 -15.85 -8.37 -8.89
N GLU A 345 -15.98 -8.45 -10.20
CA GLU A 345 -15.56 -9.58 -11.03
C GLU A 345 -14.08 -9.84 -10.83
N LEU A 346 -13.27 -8.78 -10.85
CA LEU A 346 -11.82 -8.85 -10.66
C LEU A 346 -11.45 -9.30 -9.25
N ALA A 347 -12.11 -8.76 -8.22
CA ALA A 347 -11.92 -9.21 -6.84
C ALA A 347 -12.26 -10.70 -6.68
N ASN A 348 -13.36 -11.17 -7.29
CA ASN A 348 -13.71 -12.59 -7.29
C ASN A 348 -12.61 -13.45 -7.94
N GLN A 349 -11.99 -13.00 -9.04
CA GLN A 349 -10.91 -13.74 -9.70
C GLN A 349 -9.68 -13.90 -8.79
N ILE A 350 -9.27 -12.82 -8.11
CA ILE A 350 -8.11 -12.87 -7.20
C ILE A 350 -8.40 -13.75 -5.98
N VAL A 351 -9.61 -13.66 -5.40
CA VAL A 351 -10.02 -14.52 -4.28
C VAL A 351 -10.11 -15.99 -4.70
N ALA A 352 -10.72 -16.27 -5.85
CA ALA A 352 -10.80 -17.63 -6.41
C ALA A 352 -9.42 -18.24 -6.62
N PHE A 353 -8.50 -17.45 -7.16
CA PHE A 353 -7.12 -17.86 -7.35
C PHE A 353 -6.40 -18.11 -6.01
N ALA A 354 -6.58 -17.24 -5.02
CA ALA A 354 -6.02 -17.43 -3.69
C ALA A 354 -6.51 -18.73 -3.03
N ILE A 355 -7.81 -19.03 -3.12
CA ILE A 355 -8.39 -20.28 -2.63
C ILE A 355 -7.75 -21.48 -3.35
N THR A 356 -7.54 -21.38 -4.66
CA THR A 356 -6.89 -22.44 -5.46
C THR A 356 -5.45 -22.69 -4.98
N LEU A 357 -4.65 -21.64 -4.78
CA LEU A 357 -3.30 -21.78 -4.25
C LEU A 357 -3.28 -22.40 -2.86
N LEU A 358 -4.13 -21.92 -1.96
CA LEU A 358 -4.27 -22.48 -0.61
C LEU A 358 -4.60 -23.97 -0.70
N CYS A 359 -5.64 -24.34 -1.43
CA CYS A 359 -6.04 -25.74 -1.57
C CYS A 359 -4.90 -26.58 -2.14
N ARG A 360 -4.17 -26.09 -3.16
CA ARG A 360 -3.08 -26.84 -3.80
C ARG A 360 -1.90 -27.09 -2.87
N PHE A 361 -1.52 -26.09 -2.08
CA PHE A 361 -0.33 -26.15 -1.21
C PHE A 361 -0.63 -26.53 0.24
N SER A 362 -1.91 -26.71 0.61
CA SER A 362 -2.31 -27.31 1.89
C SER A 362 -2.09 -28.83 1.93
N ASP A 363 -1.77 -29.33 3.11
CA ASP A 363 -1.58 -30.75 3.42
C ASP A 363 -2.80 -31.63 3.07
N GLU A 364 -2.60 -32.96 3.00
CA GLU A 364 -3.65 -33.94 2.70
C GLU A 364 -4.82 -33.91 3.69
N ASN A 365 -4.61 -33.38 4.90
CA ASN A 365 -5.65 -33.18 5.91
C ASN A 365 -6.79 -32.24 5.46
N MET A 366 -6.61 -31.50 4.36
CA MET A 366 -7.66 -30.67 3.73
C MET A 366 -8.39 -31.37 2.58
N PHE A 367 -8.40 -32.70 2.50
CA PHE A 367 -9.07 -33.44 1.41
C PHE A 367 -10.55 -33.09 1.24
N SER A 368 -11.30 -32.97 2.34
CA SER A 368 -12.73 -32.56 2.33
C SER A 368 -12.94 -31.18 1.69
N LEU A 369 -11.94 -30.32 1.81
CA LEU A 369 -11.91 -28.99 1.22
C LEU A 369 -11.68 -29.04 -0.28
N LYS A 370 -10.70 -29.83 -0.72
CA LYS A 370 -10.33 -30.02 -2.13
C LYS A 370 -11.50 -30.59 -2.94
N GLU A 371 -12.30 -31.47 -2.32
CA GLU A 371 -13.48 -32.09 -2.94
C GLU A 371 -14.78 -31.27 -2.80
N HIS A 372 -14.75 -30.11 -2.14
CA HIS A 372 -15.93 -29.28 -1.99
C HIS A 372 -16.47 -28.84 -3.36
N MET A 373 -17.79 -28.89 -3.56
CA MET A 373 -18.46 -28.65 -4.87
C MET A 373 -18.12 -27.30 -5.51
N VAL A 374 -17.76 -26.31 -4.71
CA VAL A 374 -17.36 -24.96 -5.17
C VAL A 374 -15.87 -24.88 -5.53
N ILE A 375 -15.03 -25.70 -4.90
CA ILE A 375 -13.56 -25.63 -4.99
C ILE A 375 -13.03 -26.53 -6.09
N LYS A 376 -13.63 -27.70 -6.27
CA LYS A 376 -13.25 -28.61 -7.34
C LYS A 376 -13.29 -27.95 -8.74
N PRO A 377 -14.31 -27.15 -9.10
CA PRO A 377 -14.28 -26.36 -10.34
C PRO A 377 -13.14 -25.34 -10.40
N LEU A 378 -12.82 -24.67 -9.29
CA LEU A 378 -11.70 -23.72 -9.21
C LEU A 378 -10.36 -24.40 -9.53
N MET A 379 -10.11 -25.54 -8.88
CA MET A 379 -8.91 -26.33 -9.08
C MET A 379 -8.77 -26.80 -10.54
N ASN A 380 -9.87 -27.26 -11.14
CA ASN A 380 -9.90 -27.67 -12.55
C ASN A 380 -9.61 -26.50 -13.50
N CYS A 381 -10.23 -25.33 -13.27
CA CYS A 381 -9.97 -24.12 -14.05
C CYS A 381 -8.50 -23.69 -13.96
N ALA A 382 -7.91 -23.72 -12.76
CA ALA A 382 -6.51 -23.37 -12.58
C ALA A 382 -5.55 -24.33 -13.28
N SER A 383 -5.81 -25.65 -13.23
CA SER A 383 -4.97 -26.64 -13.92
C SER A 383 -5.04 -26.54 -15.45
N CYS A 384 -6.13 -25.99 -15.98
CA CYS A 384 -6.34 -25.80 -17.40
C CYS A 384 -6.00 -24.38 -17.87
N TYR A 385 -5.54 -23.50 -16.97
CA TYR A 385 -5.21 -22.13 -17.34
C TYR A 385 -3.97 -22.10 -18.23
N GLN A 386 -4.05 -21.32 -19.29
CA GLN A 386 -2.93 -20.97 -20.14
C GLN A 386 -2.85 -19.46 -20.19
N SER A 387 -1.64 -18.91 -20.16
CA SER A 387 -1.41 -17.48 -20.29
C SER A 387 -2.18 -16.92 -21.48
N ARG A 388 -2.98 -15.89 -21.24
CA ARG A 388 -3.81 -15.19 -22.23
C ARG A 388 -3.07 -14.00 -22.84
N PHE A 389 -2.10 -13.44 -22.11
CA PHE A 389 -1.38 -12.23 -22.50
C PHE A 389 0.02 -12.52 -23.08
N HIS A 390 0.56 -13.72 -22.91
CA HIS A 390 1.83 -14.09 -23.52
C HIS A 390 1.75 -14.00 -25.07
N PRO A 391 2.81 -13.49 -25.75
CA PRO A 391 2.79 -13.29 -27.20
C PRO A 391 2.37 -14.52 -28.02
N ILE A 392 2.83 -15.71 -27.62
CA ILE A 392 2.44 -16.98 -28.29
C ILE A 392 0.92 -17.21 -28.23
N SER A 393 0.30 -16.90 -27.09
CA SER A 393 -1.14 -17.09 -26.90
C SER A 393 -1.96 -16.07 -27.68
N ARG A 394 -1.47 -14.83 -27.79
CA ARG A 394 -2.08 -13.81 -28.65
C ARG A 394 -2.01 -14.18 -30.13
N LEU A 395 -0.86 -14.71 -30.58
CA LEU A 395 -0.69 -15.20 -31.96
C LEU A 395 -1.66 -16.36 -32.27
N LYS A 396 -1.86 -17.29 -31.34
CA LYS A 396 -2.84 -18.39 -31.49
C LYS A 396 -4.30 -17.93 -31.62
N LYS A 397 -4.65 -16.72 -31.14
CA LYS A 397 -6.00 -16.16 -31.24
C LYS A 397 -6.23 -15.38 -32.55
N GLN A 398 -5.17 -15.06 -33.29
CA GLN A 398 -5.24 -14.30 -34.55
C GLN A 398 -5.29 -15.20 -35.79
N VAL A 399 -5.15 -16.51 -35.60
CA VAL A 399 -5.32 -17.58 -36.60
C VAL A 399 -6.65 -18.26 -36.34
#